data_AF-A0A6M3L922-F1
#
_entry.id   AF-A0A6M3L922-F1
#
_cell.length_a   1.000
_cell.length_b   1.000
_cell.length_c   1.000
_cell.angle_alpha   90.00
_cell.angle_beta   90.00
_cell.angle_gamma   90.00
#
_symmetry.space_group_name_H-M   'P 1'
#
loop_
_entity.id
_entity.type
_entity.pdbx_description
1 polymer ?
#
loop_
_entity_poly.entity_id
_entity_poly.type
_entity_poly.pdbx_seq_one_letter_code
_entity_poly.pdbx_strand_id
1 'polypeptide(L)'
;MDNENKVLDVIKLKNIISDIIIGDEGISFDDIKIEHAHSQDCCENVYADWSHVEMYKKDLEEKGFENLVIKLVEGEGLLLCFLNKWDDGVKIFIPCYNYQNGYYSDNLDLLITKGEITKAINIQDAIEHHID
;
A
#
# COMPACT_ATOMS: atom_id res chain seq x y z
N MET A 1 -11.16 19.31 -10.31
CA MET A 1 -11.55 17.95 -10.72
C MET A 1 -11.54 17.14 -9.45
N ASP A 2 -12.67 16.53 -9.10
CA ASP A 2 -12.71 15.61 -7.97
C ASP A 2 -11.87 14.38 -8.36
N ASN A 3 -10.61 14.34 -7.91
CA ASN A 3 -9.79 13.15 -8.02
C ASN A 3 -10.35 12.13 -7.03
N GLU A 4 -11.38 11.39 -7.45
CA GLU A 4 -11.83 10.23 -6.70
C GLU A 4 -10.75 9.14 -6.80
N ASN A 5 -9.99 8.94 -5.73
CA ASN A 5 -9.00 7.88 -5.61
C ASN A 5 -9.63 6.53 -6.01
N LYS A 6 -9.08 5.88 -7.05
CA LYS A 6 -9.57 4.62 -7.62
C LYS A 6 -9.42 3.49 -6.60
N VAL A 7 -10.51 2.80 -6.28
CA VAL A 7 -10.46 1.62 -5.39
C VAL A 7 -9.80 0.44 -6.12
N LEU A 8 -8.74 -0.11 -5.53
CA LEU A 8 -8.01 -1.28 -6.04
C LEU A 8 -8.50 -2.59 -5.44
N ASP A 9 -8.77 -2.58 -4.12
CA ASP A 9 -9.28 -3.74 -3.40
C ASP A 9 -10.01 -3.38 -2.11
N VAL A 10 -10.84 -4.32 -1.63
CA VAL A 10 -11.51 -4.26 -0.34
C VAL A 10 -11.34 -5.60 0.38
N ILE A 11 -10.60 -5.59 1.48
CA ILE A 11 -10.25 -6.79 2.24
C ILE A 11 -11.05 -6.79 3.54
N LYS A 12 -11.83 -7.86 3.77
CA LYS A 12 -12.49 -8.10 5.06
C LYS A 12 -11.48 -8.53 6.12
N LEU A 13 -11.54 -7.86 7.27
CA LEU A 13 -10.68 -8.05 8.43
C LEU A 13 -11.41 -8.78 9.56
N LYS A 14 -10.65 -9.38 10.48
CA LYS A 14 -11.18 -10.15 11.62
C LYS A 14 -11.45 -9.29 12.86
N ASN A 15 -11.62 -7.98 12.69
CA ASN A 15 -11.69 -6.95 13.74
C ASN A 15 -10.30 -6.47 14.17
N ILE A 16 -9.63 -7.11 15.12
CA ILE A 16 -8.33 -6.59 15.61
C ILE A 16 -7.22 -7.08 14.69
N ILE A 17 -6.33 -6.15 14.29
CA ILE A 17 -5.09 -6.48 13.60
C ILE A 17 -4.05 -6.77 14.67
N SER A 18 -3.58 -8.01 14.75
CA SER A 18 -2.50 -8.40 15.66
C SER A 18 -1.19 -8.57 14.91
N ASP A 19 -0.09 -8.26 15.60
CA ASP A 19 1.28 -8.55 15.16
C ASP A 19 1.60 -7.99 13.77
N ILE A 20 1.25 -6.72 13.51
CA ILE A 20 1.61 -6.10 12.23
C ILE A 20 3.14 -6.00 12.10
N ILE A 21 3.64 -6.65 11.06
CA ILE A 21 5.04 -6.62 10.64
C ILE A 21 5.14 -5.65 9.48
N ILE A 22 6.00 -4.65 9.64
CA ILE A 22 6.31 -3.66 8.61
C ILE A 22 7.73 -3.96 8.14
N GLY A 23 7.87 -4.23 6.84
CA GLY A 23 9.15 -4.44 6.18
C GLY A 23 9.35 -3.42 5.06
N ASP A 24 10.53 -3.46 4.44
CA ASP A 24 10.88 -2.53 3.38
C ASP A 24 9.97 -2.68 2.15
N GLU A 25 9.56 -3.91 1.85
CA GLU A 25 8.74 -4.25 0.67
C GLU A 25 7.22 -4.14 0.91
N GLY A 26 6.78 -4.10 2.17
CA GLY A 26 5.36 -4.21 2.48
C GLY A 26 5.01 -4.37 3.95
N ILE A 27 3.74 -4.68 4.18
CA ILE A 27 3.19 -5.02 5.50
C ILE A 27 2.56 -6.40 5.51
N SER A 28 2.59 -7.06 6.67
CA SER A 28 1.86 -8.31 6.90
C SER A 28 1.22 -8.33 8.27
N PHE A 29 0.04 -8.92 8.35
CA PHE A 29 -0.70 -9.12 9.59
C PHE A 29 -1.75 -10.22 9.36
N ASP A 30 -2.07 -10.98 10.41
CA ASP A 30 -2.98 -12.13 10.33
C ASP A 30 -2.62 -13.10 9.18
N ASP A 31 -3.55 -13.32 8.24
CA ASP A 31 -3.38 -14.09 7.01
C ASP A 31 -3.20 -13.21 5.77
N ILE A 32 -2.90 -11.92 5.96
CA ILE A 32 -2.84 -10.90 4.90
C ILE A 32 -1.41 -10.37 4.76
N LYS A 33 -0.94 -10.25 3.52
CA LYS A 33 0.33 -9.62 3.17
C LYS A 33 0.11 -8.69 1.98
N ILE A 34 0.60 -7.45 2.09
CA ILE A 34 0.48 -6.42 1.06
C ILE A 34 1.88 -5.90 0.78
N GLU A 35 2.35 -6.06 -0.45
CA GLU A 35 3.73 -5.75 -0.85
C GLU A 35 3.76 -5.04 -2.19
N HIS A 36 4.75 -4.17 -2.38
CA HIS A 36 5.10 -3.73 -3.71
C HIS A 36 6.11 -4.68 -4.35
N ALA A 37 6.08 -4.78 -5.67
CA ALA A 37 7.03 -5.57 -6.44
C ALA A 37 7.46 -4.79 -7.69
N HIS A 38 8.78 -4.66 -7.85
CA HIS A 38 9.43 -4.16 -9.05
C HIS A 38 10.76 -4.88 -9.25
N SER A 39 11.13 -5.12 -10.50
CA SER A 39 12.43 -5.69 -10.82
C SER A 39 13.45 -4.57 -10.91
N GLN A 40 14.14 -4.29 -9.80
CA GLN A 40 15.12 -3.20 -9.73
C GLN A 40 16.33 -3.44 -10.65
N ASP A 41 16.69 -2.42 -11.42
CA ASP A 41 17.98 -2.30 -12.11
C ASP A 41 18.97 -1.37 -11.37
N CYS A 42 20.25 -1.41 -11.75
CA CYS A 42 21.35 -0.82 -10.97
C CYS A 42 21.33 0.70 -10.78
N CYS A 43 20.47 1.43 -11.49
CA CYS A 43 20.43 2.90 -11.48
C CYS A 43 18.99 3.44 -11.39
N GLU A 44 18.06 2.61 -10.93
CA GLU A 44 16.69 3.02 -10.61
C GLU A 44 16.33 2.63 -9.18
N ASN A 45 15.30 3.27 -8.66
CA ASN A 45 14.64 2.86 -7.42
C ASN A 45 13.14 3.14 -7.54
N VAL A 46 12.36 2.10 -7.80
CA VAL A 46 10.88 2.17 -7.89
C VAL A 46 10.26 1.41 -6.74
N TYR A 47 9.59 2.10 -5.82
CA TYR A 47 9.13 1.48 -4.58
C TYR A 47 7.94 2.20 -3.94
N ALA A 48 7.27 1.52 -3.01
CA ALA A 48 6.28 2.10 -2.11
C ALA A 48 6.87 2.20 -0.69
N ASP A 49 6.71 3.35 -0.02
CA ASP A 49 7.32 3.60 1.29
C ASP A 49 6.40 3.22 2.46
N TRP A 50 6.54 1.98 2.91
CA TRP A 50 5.74 1.39 3.99
C TRP A 50 6.10 1.88 5.40
N SER A 51 7.18 2.66 5.56
CA SER A 51 7.59 3.18 6.88
C SER A 51 6.53 4.07 7.52
N HIS A 52 5.66 4.67 6.69
CA HIS A 52 4.52 5.49 7.14
C HIS A 52 3.53 4.72 8.02
N VAL A 53 3.46 3.39 7.89
CA VAL A 53 2.58 2.54 8.71
C VAL A 53 3.02 2.51 10.17
N GLU A 54 4.32 2.67 10.45
CA GLU A 54 4.87 2.60 11.82
C GLU A 54 4.22 3.66 12.74
N MET A 55 3.91 4.85 12.19
CA MET A 55 3.25 5.93 12.91
C MET A 55 1.83 5.57 13.40
N TYR A 56 1.19 4.58 12.78
CA TYR A 56 -0.18 4.16 13.05
C TYR A 56 -0.26 2.78 13.68
N LYS A 57 0.86 2.10 13.92
CA LYS A 57 0.90 0.72 14.44
C LYS A 57 0.03 0.53 15.68
N LYS A 58 0.14 1.43 16.65
CA LYS A 58 -0.67 1.39 17.88
C LYS A 58 -2.17 1.49 17.60
N ASP A 59 -2.57 2.40 16.71
CA ASP A 59 -3.98 2.56 16.34
C ASP A 59 -4.53 1.32 15.62
N LEU A 60 -3.69 0.68 14.79
CA LEU A 60 -4.04 -0.57 14.10
C LEU A 60 -4.28 -1.73 15.07
N GLU A 61 -3.49 -1.80 16.15
CA GLU A 61 -3.57 -2.84 17.18
C GLU A 61 -4.72 -2.61 18.19
N GLU A 62 -5.16 -1.37 18.42
CA GLU A 62 -6.12 -1.03 19.49
C GLU A 62 -7.57 -0.81 19.02
N LYS A 63 -7.80 -0.28 17.81
CA LYS A 63 -9.13 0.25 17.43
C LYS A 63 -10.09 -0.79 16.86
N GLY A 64 -9.58 -1.86 16.25
CA GLY A 64 -10.39 -2.86 15.55
C GLY A 64 -11.06 -2.33 14.27
N PHE A 65 -10.96 -3.09 13.19
CA PHE A 65 -11.35 -2.72 11.83
C PHE A 65 -12.08 -3.88 11.13
N GLU A 66 -13.08 -3.54 10.33
CA GLU A 66 -13.87 -4.52 9.59
C GLU A 66 -13.39 -4.68 8.15
N ASN A 67 -12.88 -3.60 7.57
CA ASN A 67 -12.44 -3.58 6.18
C ASN A 67 -11.14 -2.78 6.04
N LEU A 68 -10.25 -3.25 5.18
CA LEU A 68 -9.19 -2.44 4.59
C LEU A 68 -9.57 -2.14 3.15
N VAL A 69 -9.75 -0.86 2.83
CA VAL A 69 -9.95 -0.39 1.45
C VAL A 69 -8.64 0.19 0.96
N ILE A 70 -8.13 -0.35 -0.14
CA ILE A 70 -6.89 0.12 -0.78
C ILE A 70 -7.30 0.98 -1.97
N LYS A 71 -6.81 2.22 -2.01
CA LYS A 71 -7.06 3.15 -3.12
C LYS A 71 -5.77 3.61 -3.76
N LEU A 72 -5.80 3.81 -5.06
CA LEU A 72 -4.77 4.48 -5.84
C LEU A 72 -5.00 5.99 -5.80
N VAL A 73 -3.93 6.73 -5.53
CA VAL A 73 -3.84 8.18 -5.63
C VAL A 73 -2.91 8.48 -6.80
N GLU A 74 -3.47 8.98 -7.89
CA GLU A 74 -2.77 9.14 -9.16
C GLU A 74 -1.56 10.08 -9.01
N GLY A 75 -0.39 9.58 -9.41
CA GLY A 75 0.89 10.29 -9.36
C GLY A 75 1.47 10.51 -7.96
N GLU A 76 0.88 9.92 -6.91
CA GLU A 76 1.31 10.16 -5.52
C GLU A 76 1.52 8.87 -4.71
N GLY A 77 0.59 7.92 -4.76
CA GLY A 77 0.78 6.65 -4.07
C GLY A 77 -0.51 5.87 -3.77
N LEU A 78 -0.53 5.20 -2.63
CA LEU A 78 -1.67 4.40 -2.16
C LEU A 78 -2.27 5.01 -0.89
N LEU A 79 -3.58 4.91 -0.76
CA LEU A 79 -4.28 5.22 0.48
C LEU A 79 -4.88 3.93 1.07
N LEU A 80 -4.37 3.53 2.22
CA LEU A 80 -4.88 2.42 3.02
C LEU A 80 -5.92 2.96 4.00
N CYS A 81 -7.18 2.64 3.77
CA CYS A 81 -8.28 3.01 4.66
C CYS A 81 -8.71 1.81 5.48
N PHE A 82 -8.27 1.74 6.73
CA PHE A 82 -8.75 0.79 7.73
C PHE A 82 -10.05 1.33 8.33
N LEU A 83 -11.18 0.74 7.96
CA LEU A 83 -12.50 1.20 8.32
C LEU A 83 -13.09 0.36 9.45
N ASN A 84 -13.73 1.04 10.40
CA ASN A 84 -14.60 0.43 11.38
C ASN A 84 -16.01 1.04 11.30
N LYS A 85 -16.92 0.54 12.13
CA LYS A 85 -18.35 0.91 12.13
C LYS A 85 -18.70 2.05 13.07
N TRP A 86 -17.73 2.56 13.85
CA TRP A 86 -17.97 3.50 14.94
C TRP A 86 -17.34 4.89 14.70
N ASP A 87 -16.29 4.99 13.88
CA ASP A 87 -15.62 6.24 13.50
C ASP A 87 -15.14 6.24 12.02
N ASP A 88 -14.41 7.28 11.62
CA ASP A 88 -13.90 7.47 10.25
C ASP A 88 -12.72 6.52 9.88
N GLY A 89 -12.32 5.63 10.80
CA GLY A 89 -11.22 4.70 10.63
C GLY A 89 -9.83 5.32 10.70
N VAL A 90 -8.81 4.53 10.34
CA VAL A 90 -7.42 4.97 10.18
C VAL A 90 -7.09 5.01 8.70
N LYS A 91 -6.56 6.15 8.23
CA LYS A 91 -6.16 6.35 6.84
C LYS A 91 -4.66 6.59 6.80
N ILE A 92 -3.94 5.73 6.08
CA ILE A 92 -2.49 5.79 5.96
C ILE A 92 -2.15 5.99 4.49
N PHE A 93 -1.43 7.05 4.19
CA PHE A 93 -0.92 7.31 2.85
C PHE A 93 0.47 6.67 2.71
N ILE A 94 0.66 5.92 1.63
CA ILE A 94 1.88 5.20 1.29
C ILE A 94 2.39 5.79 -0.03
N PRO A 95 3.38 6.70 0.00
CA PRO A 95 3.88 7.31 -1.21
C PRO A 95 4.61 6.28 -2.07
N CYS A 96 4.49 6.42 -3.39
CA CYS A 96 5.16 5.56 -4.36
C CYS A 96 6.11 6.41 -5.20
N TYR A 97 7.37 6.01 -5.29
CA TYR A 97 8.41 6.80 -5.95
C TYR A 97 9.04 6.03 -7.09
N ASN A 98 9.49 6.76 -8.10
CA ASN A 98 10.38 6.26 -9.15
C ASN A 98 11.53 7.25 -9.34
N TYR A 99 12.70 6.88 -8.80
CA TYR A 99 13.95 7.63 -8.99
C TYR A 99 14.78 6.96 -10.07
N GLN A 100 14.96 7.62 -11.22
CA GLN A 100 15.77 7.10 -12.31
C GLN A 100 16.21 8.21 -13.30
N ASN A 101 16.97 7.84 -14.33
CA ASN A 101 17.43 8.72 -15.41
C ASN A 101 16.60 8.61 -16.71
N GLY A 102 15.42 7.97 -16.65
CA GLY A 102 14.46 7.86 -17.76
C GLY A 102 14.72 6.69 -18.74
N TYR A 103 15.67 5.79 -18.44
CA TYR A 103 15.98 4.64 -19.28
C TYR A 103 15.30 3.33 -18.83
N TYR A 104 14.69 3.31 -17.65
CA TYR A 104 14.20 2.09 -17.00
C TYR A 104 12.67 2.08 -16.88
N SER A 105 12.12 0.90 -16.66
CA SER A 105 10.69 0.69 -16.50
C SER A 105 10.18 1.30 -15.21
N ASP A 106 9.05 1.98 -15.26
CA ASP A 106 8.33 2.49 -14.10
C ASP A 106 7.24 1.52 -13.57
N ASN A 107 7.14 0.32 -14.14
CA ASN A 107 6.20 -0.69 -13.66
C ASN A 107 6.33 -0.89 -12.14
N LEU A 108 5.21 -0.85 -11.43
CA LEU A 108 5.16 -1.22 -10.02
C LEU A 108 3.88 -2.03 -9.81
N ASP A 109 4.00 -3.20 -9.22
CA ASP A 109 2.87 -4.05 -8.90
C ASP A 109 2.61 -4.05 -7.39
N LEU A 110 1.33 -4.05 -7.00
CA LEU A 110 0.89 -4.34 -5.65
C LEU A 110 0.46 -5.81 -5.57
N LEU A 111 1.13 -6.57 -4.72
CA LEU A 111 0.82 -7.96 -4.41
C LEU A 111 -0.01 -8.01 -3.13
N ILE A 112 -1.23 -8.52 -3.23
CA ILE A 112 -2.14 -8.74 -2.09
C ILE A 112 -2.30 -10.25 -1.92
N THR A 113 -1.73 -10.79 -0.85
CA THR A 113 -1.84 -12.21 -0.51
C THR A 113 -2.79 -12.39 0.66
N LYS A 114 -3.73 -13.33 0.53
CA LYS A 114 -4.62 -13.78 1.60
C LYS A 114 -4.61 -15.30 1.68
N GLY A 115 -4.00 -15.83 2.74
CA GLY A 115 -3.71 -17.26 2.85
C GLY A 115 -2.80 -17.71 1.70
N GLU A 116 -3.28 -18.61 0.84
CA GLU A 116 -2.52 -19.15 -0.31
C GLU A 116 -2.80 -18.41 -1.64
N ILE A 117 -3.69 -17.40 -1.63
CA ILE A 117 -4.12 -16.70 -2.84
C ILE A 117 -3.41 -15.37 -2.92
N THR A 118 -2.67 -15.13 -4.01
CA THR A 118 -2.04 -13.84 -4.31
C THR A 118 -2.70 -13.20 -5.53
N LYS A 119 -3.06 -11.92 -5.40
CA LYS A 119 -3.53 -11.05 -6.48
C LYS A 119 -2.45 -10.01 -6.76
N ALA A 120 -2.05 -9.87 -8.01
CA ALA A 120 -1.18 -8.79 -8.47
C ALA A 120 -2.02 -7.70 -9.15
N ILE A 121 -1.72 -6.43 -8.86
CA ILE A 121 -2.38 -5.26 -9.43
C ILE A 121 -1.30 -4.29 -9.88
N ASN A 122 -1.29 -3.92 -11.16
CA ASN A 122 -0.40 -2.86 -11.63
C ASN A 122 -0.84 -1.50 -11.04
N ILE A 123 0.11 -0.81 -10.40
CA ILE A 123 -0.05 0.47 -9.72
C ILE A 123 0.91 1.53 -10.25
N GLN A 124 1.39 1.40 -11.50
CA GLN A 124 2.30 2.37 -12.11
C GLN A 124 1.75 3.81 -12.07
N ASP A 125 0.43 3.96 -12.21
CA ASP A 125 -0.25 5.26 -12.20
C ASP A 125 -0.21 5.93 -10.81
N ALA A 126 0.23 5.23 -9.75
CA ALA A 126 0.37 5.76 -8.40
C ALA A 126 1.73 6.42 -8.16
N ILE A 127 2.65 6.39 -9.12
CA ILE A 127 4.05 6.72 -8.89
C ILE A 127 4.32 8.21 -9.10
N GLU A 128 5.02 8.82 -8.14
CA GLU A 128 5.67 10.11 -8.33
C GLU A 128 7.02 9.90 -9.05
N HIS A 129 7.15 10.50 -10.24
CA HIS A 129 8.36 10.36 -11.06
C HIS A 129 9.39 11.45 -10.73
N HIS A 130 10.59 11.01 -10.35
CA HIS A 130 11.77 11.83 -10.18
C HIS A 130 12.81 11.42 -11.25
N ILE A 131 12.74 12.10 -12.40
CA ILE A 131 13.59 11.83 -13.56
C ILE A 131 14.60 12.96 -13.72
N ASP A 132 15.89 12.62 -13.61
CA ASP A 132 17.04 13.53 -13.79
C ASP A 132 17.56 13.58 -15.25
#